data_AF-A0A417WP06-F1
#
_entry.id   AF-A0A417WP06-F1
#
_cell.length_a   1.000
_cell.length_b   1.000
_cell.length_c   1.000
_cell.angle_alpha   90.00
_cell.angle_beta   90.00
_cell.angle_gamma   90.00
#
_symmetry.space_group_name_H-M   'P 1'
#
loop_
_entity.id
_entity.type
_entity.pdbx_description
1 polymer ?
#
loop_
_entity_poly.entity_id
_entity_poly.type
_entity_poly.pdbx_seq_one_letter_code
_entity_poly.pdbx_strand_id
1 'polypeptide(L)'
;MKKEKSVRKAEFQAALFRQLKSLIVPFIILAIILIGVLVISFSQGEAEPEEVVRVNGYEGEETEITLENDKLLFSMNSLTTQFSVTMKETGETWTSNPEGAAEDSAALEIEKNKLQSTVLLTYSTQNGVDALLDNYEYSIAKGIYEIETGDGYIKVNYSIGDLEQEYVVPLVMEEDRMEEYLSKMGQRESLMIGEYYKKLDINDLSKSDKAAKDELTARYPSMRLR
;
A
#
# COMPACT_ATOMS: atom_id res chain seq x y z
N MET A 1 2.99 76.94 -39.28
CA MET A 1 2.49 75.54 -39.32
C MET A 1 3.49 74.45 -38.89
N LYS A 2 4.82 74.62 -38.92
CA LYS A 2 5.76 73.57 -38.45
C LYS A 2 5.90 73.44 -36.92
N LYS A 3 5.79 74.55 -36.16
CA LYS A 3 5.92 74.56 -34.68
C LYS A 3 4.75 73.88 -33.94
N GLU A 4 3.51 74.02 -34.41
CA GLU A 4 2.34 73.39 -33.75
C GLU A 4 2.34 71.86 -33.84
N LYS A 5 2.75 71.29 -34.99
CA LYS A 5 2.82 69.83 -35.16
C LYS A 5 3.91 69.20 -34.30
N SER A 6 5.04 69.88 -34.08
CA SER A 6 6.11 69.38 -33.21
C SER A 6 5.76 69.44 -31.73
N VAL A 7 5.04 70.49 -31.30
CA VAL A 7 4.59 70.64 -29.90
C VAL A 7 3.54 69.58 -29.55
N ARG A 8 2.53 69.36 -30.39
CA ARG A 8 1.53 68.30 -30.17
C ARG A 8 2.14 66.89 -30.13
N LYS A 9 3.19 66.63 -30.93
CA LYS A 9 3.92 65.35 -30.91
C LYS A 9 4.75 65.18 -29.63
N ALA A 10 5.36 66.25 -29.13
CA ALA A 10 6.10 66.24 -27.87
C ALA A 10 5.17 66.09 -26.65
N GLU A 11 4.01 66.74 -26.65
CA GLU A 11 2.98 66.59 -25.60
C GLU A 11 2.38 65.19 -25.60
N PHE A 12 2.13 64.60 -26.77
CA PHE A 12 1.70 63.20 -26.89
C PHE A 12 2.76 62.24 -26.36
N GLN A 13 4.04 62.43 -26.72
CA GLN A 13 5.14 61.62 -26.19
C GLN A 13 5.29 61.76 -24.67
N ALA A 14 5.14 62.97 -24.12
CA ALA A 14 5.21 63.21 -22.69
C ALA A 14 4.02 62.60 -21.93
N ALA A 15 2.81 62.68 -22.50
CA ALA A 15 1.61 62.03 -21.96
C ALA A 15 1.74 60.50 -21.97
N LEU A 16 2.28 59.95 -23.06
CA LEU A 16 2.54 58.51 -23.18
C LEU A 16 3.61 58.06 -22.18
N PHE A 17 4.68 58.82 -22.00
CA PHE A 17 5.73 58.54 -21.01
C PHE A 17 5.21 58.65 -19.57
N ARG A 18 4.27 59.57 -19.30
CA ARG A 18 3.62 59.71 -17.99
C ARG A 18 2.67 58.55 -17.71
N GLN A 19 1.90 58.10 -18.70
CA GLN A 19 1.07 56.90 -18.59
C GLN A 19 1.92 55.63 -18.43
N LEU A 20 3.01 55.51 -19.18
CA LEU A 20 3.95 54.40 -19.05
C LEU A 20 4.57 54.35 -17.64
N LYS A 21 4.97 55.51 -17.10
CA LYS A 21 5.47 55.61 -15.72
C LYS A 21 4.45 55.20 -14.66
N SER A 22 3.17 55.54 -14.85
CA SER A 22 2.12 55.12 -13.92
C SER A 22 1.81 53.62 -13.98
N LEU A 23 2.16 52.95 -15.09
CA LEU A 23 1.96 51.51 -15.29
C LEU A 23 3.13 50.66 -14.76
N ILE A 24 4.25 51.25 -14.37
CA ILE A 24 5.42 50.52 -13.83
C ILE A 24 5.06 49.79 -12.53
N VAL A 25 4.42 50.49 -11.58
CA VAL A 25 4.06 49.93 -10.28
C VAL A 25 3.08 48.74 -10.39
N PRO A 26 1.94 48.83 -11.11
CA PRO A 26 1.06 47.68 -11.26
C PRO A 26 1.71 46.52 -12.03
N PHE A 27 2.61 46.81 -12.97
CA PHE A 27 3.36 45.76 -13.69
C PHE A 27 4.32 45.00 -12.76
N ILE A 28 5.01 45.71 -11.86
CA ILE A 28 5.88 45.09 -10.84
C ILE A 28 5.05 44.20 -9.89
N ILE A 29 3.89 44.68 -9.44
CA ILE A 29 2.99 43.90 -8.57
C ILE A 29 2.53 42.63 -9.30
N LEU A 30 2.13 42.75 -10.57
CA LEU A 30 1.73 41.60 -11.38
C LEU A 30 2.87 40.59 -11.54
N ALA A 31 4.09 41.07 -11.79
CA ALA A 31 5.27 40.21 -11.90
C ALA A 31 5.58 39.48 -10.59
N ILE A 32 5.45 40.13 -9.43
CA ILE A 32 5.65 39.50 -8.12
C ILE A 32 4.59 38.42 -7.86
N ILE A 33 3.32 38.68 -8.21
CA ILE A 33 2.26 37.68 -8.10
C ILE A 33 2.56 36.49 -9.00
N LEU A 34 2.99 36.74 -10.24
CA LEU A 34 3.32 35.69 -11.20
C LEU A 34 4.51 34.84 -10.74
N ILE A 35 5.54 35.47 -10.15
CA ILE A 35 6.66 34.77 -9.52
C ILE A 35 6.19 33.95 -8.32
N GLY A 36 5.32 34.51 -7.47
CA GLY A 36 4.75 33.78 -6.33
C GLY A 36 3.96 32.54 -6.76
N VAL A 37 3.14 32.67 -7.80
CA VAL A 37 2.39 31.53 -8.39
C VAL A 37 3.35 30.52 -8.99
N LEU A 38 4.38 30.95 -9.73
CA LEU A 38 5.40 30.07 -10.29
C LEU A 38 6.14 29.30 -9.18
N VAL A 39 6.56 29.98 -8.11
CA VAL A 39 7.23 29.34 -6.97
C VAL A 39 6.31 28.32 -6.32
N ILE A 40 5.03 28.65 -6.07
CA ILE A 40 4.07 27.70 -5.51
C ILE A 40 3.92 26.49 -6.43
N SER A 41 3.71 26.72 -7.73
CA SER A 41 3.49 25.66 -8.71
C SER A 41 4.72 24.77 -8.92
N PHE A 42 5.93 25.32 -8.84
CA PHE A 42 7.19 24.55 -8.93
C PHE A 42 7.61 23.93 -7.59
N SER A 43 7.08 24.42 -6.46
CA SER A 43 7.35 23.87 -5.11
C SER A 43 6.41 22.75 -4.71
N GLN A 44 5.24 22.67 -5.34
CA GLN A 44 4.42 21.46 -5.29
C GLN A 44 5.14 20.43 -6.16
N GLY A 45 6.04 19.66 -5.52
CA GLY A 45 6.66 18.49 -6.13
C GLY A 45 5.59 17.66 -6.81
N GLU A 46 5.90 17.14 -8.00
CA GLU A 46 5.02 16.21 -8.69
C GLU A 46 4.57 15.15 -7.66
N ALA A 47 3.25 15.00 -7.51
CA ALA A 47 2.72 13.95 -6.66
C ALA A 47 3.28 12.64 -7.20
N GLU A 48 4.15 11.98 -6.43
CA GLU A 48 4.72 10.72 -6.87
C GLU A 48 3.57 9.78 -7.18
N PRO A 49 3.57 9.13 -8.35
CA PRO A 49 2.51 8.19 -8.70
C PRO A 49 2.45 7.16 -7.58
N GLU A 50 1.25 6.89 -7.06
CA GLU A 50 1.04 5.86 -6.04
C GLU A 50 1.58 4.53 -6.61
N GLU A 51 2.78 4.15 -6.17
CA GLU A 51 3.34 2.85 -6.51
C GLU A 51 2.57 1.82 -5.71
N VAL A 52 1.80 0.97 -6.40
CA VAL A 52 1.10 -0.14 -5.76
C VAL A 52 2.17 -1.13 -5.31
N VAL A 53 2.65 -0.98 -4.07
CA VAL A 53 3.58 -1.91 -3.45
C VAL A 53 2.83 -3.22 -3.25
N ARG A 54 3.18 -4.24 -4.04
CA ARG A 54 2.64 -5.58 -3.85
C ARG A 54 3.08 -6.08 -2.47
N VAL A 55 2.09 -6.32 -1.61
CA VAL A 55 2.30 -6.89 -0.29
C VAL A 55 2.41 -8.41 -0.42
N ASN A 56 3.43 -8.99 0.21
CA ASN A 56 3.58 -10.43 0.32
C ASN A 56 2.63 -10.98 1.38
N GLY A 57 2.15 -12.21 1.24
CA GLY A 57 1.23 -12.82 2.19
C GLY A 57 1.51 -14.31 2.36
N TYR A 58 1.54 -14.76 3.61
CA TYR A 58 1.71 -16.15 3.99
C TYR A 58 0.41 -16.66 4.63
N GLU A 59 -0.28 -17.57 3.94
CA GLU A 59 -1.52 -18.20 4.40
C GLU A 59 -1.33 -19.69 4.77
N GLY A 60 -0.08 -20.16 4.85
CA GLY A 60 0.23 -21.55 5.16
C GLY A 60 0.08 -21.89 6.65
N GLU A 61 -0.01 -23.17 6.96
CA GLU A 61 0.04 -23.67 8.33
C GLU A 61 1.47 -23.68 8.88
N GLU A 62 1.61 -23.98 10.18
CA GLU A 62 2.91 -24.18 10.83
C GLU A 62 3.56 -25.46 10.31
N THR A 63 4.71 -25.29 9.66
CA THR A 63 5.49 -26.37 9.10
C THR A 63 6.97 -26.11 9.34
N GLU A 64 7.74 -27.20 9.43
CA GLU A 64 9.19 -27.15 9.46
C GLU A 64 9.73 -27.26 8.03
N ILE A 65 10.48 -26.27 7.59
CA ILE A 65 11.11 -26.23 6.27
C ILE A 65 12.61 -26.47 6.44
N THR A 66 13.12 -27.54 5.82
CA THR A 66 14.51 -27.98 6.00
C THR A 66 15.34 -27.89 4.72
N LEU A 67 16.62 -27.56 4.87
CA LEU A 67 17.66 -27.73 3.85
C LEU A 67 18.83 -28.48 4.46
N GLU A 68 19.36 -29.48 3.77
CA GLU A 68 20.44 -30.31 4.30
C GLU A 68 21.56 -30.50 3.26
N ASN A 69 22.81 -30.54 3.73
CA ASN A 69 23.96 -31.03 2.99
C ASN A 69 24.76 -32.03 3.84
N ASP A 70 25.91 -32.52 3.39
CA ASP A 70 26.71 -33.52 4.12
C ASP A 70 27.08 -33.12 5.57
N LYS A 71 27.15 -31.83 5.90
CA LYS A 71 27.65 -31.31 7.18
C LYS A 71 26.61 -30.60 8.03
N LEU A 72 25.64 -29.94 7.40
CA LEU A 72 24.73 -29.00 8.04
C LEU A 72 23.29 -29.38 7.74
N LEU A 73 22.44 -29.22 8.76
CA LEU A 73 20.99 -29.23 8.66
C LEU A 73 20.50 -27.82 9.00
N PHE A 74 19.78 -27.18 8.09
CA PHE A 74 19.02 -25.96 8.32
C PHE A 74 17.56 -26.34 8.55
N SER A 75 16.93 -25.76 9.57
CA SER A 75 15.50 -25.91 9.85
C SER A 75 14.89 -24.54 10.12
N MET A 76 13.73 -24.24 9.53
CA MET A 76 13.00 -22.98 9.72
C MET A 76 11.53 -23.25 10.04
N ASN A 77 10.99 -22.52 11.01
CA ASN A 77 9.56 -22.50 11.29
C ASN A 77 8.85 -21.56 10.30
N SER A 78 7.85 -22.07 9.58
CA SER A 78 7.19 -21.30 8.52
C SER A 78 6.32 -20.15 9.02
N LEU A 79 5.85 -20.16 10.27
CA LEU A 79 5.03 -19.08 10.85
C LEU A 79 5.89 -17.95 11.43
N THR A 80 6.99 -18.30 12.08
CA THR A 80 7.84 -17.32 12.76
C THR A 80 9.01 -16.87 11.91
N THR A 81 9.33 -17.59 10.82
CA THR A 81 10.52 -17.42 9.96
C THR A 81 11.86 -17.58 10.70
N GLN A 82 11.82 -17.94 11.98
CA GLN A 82 13.00 -18.23 12.78
C GLN A 82 13.58 -19.57 12.34
N PHE A 83 14.90 -19.65 12.38
CA PHE A 83 15.61 -20.82 11.87
C PHE A 83 16.77 -21.22 12.77
N SER A 84 17.22 -22.44 12.57
CA SER A 84 18.42 -22.98 13.19
C SER A 84 19.31 -23.66 12.15
N VAL A 85 20.59 -23.75 12.48
CA VAL A 85 21.58 -24.52 11.73
C VAL A 85 22.25 -25.48 12.70
N THR A 86 22.17 -26.77 12.40
CA THR A 86 22.80 -27.83 13.18
C THR A 86 23.98 -28.41 12.43
N MET A 87 25.15 -28.46 13.08
CA MET A 87 26.30 -29.20 12.60
C MET A 87 26.13 -30.69 12.92
N LYS A 88 25.98 -31.53 11.89
CA LYS A 88 25.61 -32.94 12.06
C LYS A 88 26.69 -33.78 12.75
N GLU A 89 27.96 -33.41 12.58
CA GLU A 89 29.08 -34.14 13.19
C GLU A 89 29.11 -33.96 14.72
N THR A 90 28.81 -32.75 15.22
CA THR A 90 28.91 -32.41 16.64
C THR A 90 27.57 -32.39 17.36
N GLY A 91 26.47 -32.22 16.61
CA GLY A 91 25.13 -31.95 17.15
C GLY A 91 24.93 -30.50 17.63
N GLU A 92 25.93 -29.63 17.48
CA GLU A 92 25.83 -28.23 17.88
C GLU A 92 24.84 -27.48 17.00
N THR A 93 23.98 -26.65 17.62
CA THR A 93 22.91 -25.92 16.94
C THR A 93 23.01 -24.44 17.23
N TRP A 94 22.96 -23.62 16.18
CA TRP A 94 22.89 -22.16 16.26
C TRP A 94 21.50 -21.70 15.83
N THR A 95 20.87 -20.85 16.63
CA THR A 95 19.54 -20.31 16.35
C THR A 95 19.63 -18.88 15.82
N SER A 96 18.68 -18.47 14.99
CA SER A 96 18.57 -17.10 14.49
C SER A 96 18.21 -16.12 15.60
N ASN A 97 17.42 -16.59 16.57
CA ASN A 97 16.82 -15.81 17.64
C ASN A 97 16.99 -16.53 18.99
N PRO A 98 17.01 -15.80 20.11
CA PRO A 98 17.03 -16.41 21.44
C PRO A 98 15.72 -17.15 21.75
N GLU A 99 15.85 -18.30 22.42
CA GLU A 99 14.70 -19.05 22.90
C GLU A 99 13.94 -18.28 23.99
N GLY A 100 12.61 -18.41 24.01
CA GLY A 100 11.77 -17.81 25.05
C GLY A 100 11.64 -16.28 24.95
N ALA A 101 12.02 -15.66 23.84
CA ALA A 101 11.97 -14.21 23.65
C ALA A 101 10.59 -13.58 23.95
N ALA A 102 9.48 -14.24 23.57
CA ALA A 102 8.13 -13.77 23.84
C ALA A 102 7.79 -13.74 25.35
N GLU A 103 8.37 -14.65 26.13
CA GLU A 103 8.06 -14.87 27.54
C GLU A 103 9.09 -14.22 28.48
N ASP A 104 10.04 -13.44 27.94
CA ASP A 104 11.07 -12.79 28.74
C ASP A 104 10.45 -11.72 29.67
N SER A 105 10.37 -12.05 30.96
CA SER A 105 9.83 -11.16 31.98
C SER A 105 10.66 -9.89 32.25
N ALA A 106 11.93 -9.85 31.83
CA ALA A 106 12.81 -8.70 31.96
C ALA A 106 12.70 -7.73 30.78
N ALA A 107 12.21 -8.19 29.63
CA ALA A 107 12.07 -7.41 28.42
C ALA A 107 10.73 -6.68 28.34
N LEU A 108 10.76 -5.42 27.87
CA LEU A 108 9.55 -4.71 27.44
C LEU A 108 9.07 -5.26 26.09
N GLU A 109 7.80 -5.05 25.75
CA GLU A 109 7.19 -5.57 24.52
C GLU A 109 8.01 -5.25 23.26
N ILE A 110 8.43 -3.99 23.11
CA ILE A 110 9.26 -3.56 21.97
C ILE A 110 10.60 -4.30 21.90
N GLU A 111 11.18 -4.67 23.04
CA GLU A 111 12.42 -5.44 23.07
C GLU A 111 12.16 -6.92 22.78
N LYS A 112 11.02 -7.47 23.23
CA LYS A 112 10.58 -8.82 22.85
C LYS A 112 10.37 -8.94 21.34
N ASN A 113 9.78 -7.93 20.71
CA ASN A 113 9.59 -7.88 19.26
C ASN A 113 10.94 -7.90 18.53
N LYS A 114 11.93 -7.13 18.99
CA LYS A 114 13.29 -7.18 18.45
C LYS A 114 13.97 -8.54 18.67
N LEU A 115 13.81 -9.14 19.85
CA LEU A 115 14.37 -10.47 20.14
C LEU A 115 13.76 -11.55 19.26
N GLN A 116 12.51 -11.40 18.84
CA GLN A 116 11.82 -12.32 17.93
C GLN A 116 12.06 -12.02 16.44
N SER A 117 12.69 -10.89 16.12
CA SER A 117 12.93 -10.44 14.75
C SER A 117 14.15 -11.08 14.13
N THR A 118 14.01 -11.59 12.91
CA THR A 118 15.15 -12.07 12.11
C THR A 118 15.91 -10.92 11.45
N VAL A 119 15.26 -9.75 11.29
CA VAL A 119 15.84 -8.54 10.71
C VAL A 119 15.35 -7.29 11.47
N LEU A 120 16.28 -6.37 11.75
CA LEU A 120 15.97 -5.01 12.20
C LEU A 120 16.35 -4.02 11.10
N LEU A 121 15.40 -3.18 10.67
CA LEU A 121 15.59 -2.16 9.65
C LEU A 121 15.59 -0.78 10.27
N THR A 122 16.69 -0.04 10.11
CA THR A 122 16.73 1.38 10.48
C THR A 122 16.81 2.23 9.22
N TYR A 123 15.94 3.23 9.10
CA TYR A 123 15.95 4.18 7.98
C TYR A 123 15.77 5.62 8.49
N SER A 124 16.34 6.58 7.75
CA SER A 124 16.21 8.01 8.06
C SER A 124 15.16 8.66 7.16
N THR A 125 14.23 9.39 7.76
CA THR A 125 13.25 10.20 7.02
C THR A 125 13.92 11.43 6.38
N GLN A 126 13.23 12.10 5.45
CA GLN A 126 13.72 13.36 4.84
C GLN A 126 14.02 14.45 5.88
N ASN A 127 13.37 14.39 7.04
CA ASN A 127 13.60 15.32 8.16
C ASN A 127 14.79 14.92 9.05
N GLY A 128 15.52 13.85 8.72
CA GLY A 128 16.67 13.36 9.47
C GLY A 128 16.32 12.60 10.74
N VAL A 129 15.08 12.15 10.90
CA VAL A 129 14.65 11.31 12.01
C VAL A 129 14.83 9.85 11.63
N ASP A 130 15.57 9.11 12.45
CA ASP A 130 15.72 7.67 12.32
C ASP A 130 14.50 6.94 12.89
N ALA A 131 13.99 5.98 12.11
CA ALA A 131 12.96 5.04 12.52
C ALA A 131 13.52 3.62 12.45
N LEU A 132 13.20 2.80 13.46
CA LEU A 132 13.57 1.39 13.53
C LEU A 132 12.30 0.56 13.39
N LEU A 133 12.30 -0.37 12.45
CA LEU A 133 11.27 -1.37 12.25
C LEU A 133 11.85 -2.75 12.51
N ASP A 134 11.23 -3.48 13.44
CA ASP A 134 11.51 -4.87 13.69
C ASP A 134 10.59 -5.74 12.81
N ASN A 135 11.15 -6.71 12.09
CA ASN A 135 10.34 -7.47 11.13
C ASN A 135 9.35 -8.44 11.82
N TYR A 136 9.49 -8.67 13.13
CA TYR A 136 8.48 -9.41 13.89
C TYR A 136 7.15 -8.65 13.90
N GLU A 137 7.11 -7.44 14.45
CA GLU A 137 5.88 -6.64 14.58
C GLU A 137 5.39 -6.17 13.21
N TYR A 138 6.31 -5.69 12.37
CA TYR A 138 5.97 -5.04 11.12
C TYR A 138 5.90 -5.99 9.92
N SER A 139 6.05 -7.31 10.12
CA SER A 139 5.87 -8.29 9.03
C SER A 139 5.36 -9.66 9.50
N ILE A 140 6.12 -10.36 10.33
CA ILE A 140 5.88 -11.77 10.67
C ILE A 140 4.57 -11.94 11.43
N ALA A 141 4.34 -11.14 12.48
CA ALA A 141 3.12 -11.19 13.30
C ALA A 141 1.85 -10.86 12.50
N LYS A 142 1.99 -10.15 11.38
CA LYS A 142 0.91 -9.79 10.45
C LYS A 142 0.76 -10.78 9.29
N GLY A 143 1.64 -11.78 9.16
CA GLY A 143 1.63 -12.76 8.07
C GLY A 143 2.00 -12.19 6.70
N ILE A 144 2.68 -11.03 6.65
CA ILE A 144 2.91 -10.29 5.40
C ILE A 144 4.31 -10.54 4.82
N TYR A 145 4.60 -11.82 4.63
CA TYR A 145 5.82 -12.31 4.01
C TYR A 145 5.48 -13.46 3.06
N GLU A 146 6.40 -13.85 2.19
CA GLU A 146 6.24 -15.00 1.30
C GLU A 146 7.47 -15.90 1.43
N ILE A 147 7.25 -17.21 1.47
CA ILE A 147 8.32 -18.20 1.50
C ILE A 147 8.38 -18.91 0.15
N GLU A 148 9.53 -18.81 -0.50
CA GLU A 148 9.85 -19.54 -1.73
C GLU A 148 10.91 -20.59 -1.43
N THR A 149 10.64 -21.84 -1.81
CA THR A 149 11.60 -22.95 -1.69
C THR A 149 12.01 -23.46 -3.06
N GLY A 150 13.26 -23.90 -3.19
CA GLY A 150 13.77 -24.53 -4.40
C GLY A 150 14.98 -25.42 -4.12
N ASP A 151 15.64 -25.87 -5.19
CA ASP A 151 16.81 -26.74 -5.06
C ASP A 151 17.97 -26.00 -4.40
N GLY A 152 18.16 -26.25 -3.10
CA GLY A 152 19.26 -25.72 -2.31
C GLY A 152 19.05 -24.30 -1.77
N TYR A 153 17.82 -23.76 -1.79
CA TYR A 153 17.52 -22.47 -1.17
C TYR A 153 16.14 -22.40 -0.53
N ILE A 154 16.06 -21.54 0.49
CA ILE A 154 14.85 -21.01 1.08
C ILE A 154 15.00 -19.50 1.01
N LYS A 155 14.01 -18.82 0.45
CA LYS A 155 13.96 -17.36 0.33
C LYS A 155 12.72 -16.87 1.05
N VAL A 156 12.89 -15.89 1.92
CA VAL A 156 11.79 -15.22 2.61
C VAL A 156 11.73 -13.78 2.13
N ASN A 157 10.61 -13.41 1.49
CA ASN A 157 10.34 -12.05 1.00
C ASN A 157 9.45 -11.34 2.02
N TYR A 158 10.04 -10.48 2.86
CA TYR A 158 9.27 -9.70 3.84
C TYR A 158 8.70 -8.43 3.21
N SER A 159 7.42 -8.14 3.47
CA SER A 159 6.88 -6.79 3.39
C SER A 159 6.90 -6.21 4.81
N ILE A 160 7.65 -5.11 5.02
CA ILE A 160 7.86 -4.51 6.34
C ILE A 160 7.18 -3.15 6.40
N GLY A 161 6.18 -3.01 7.27
CA GLY A 161 5.52 -1.73 7.53
C GLY A 161 4.12 -1.87 8.12
N ASP A 162 3.43 -0.75 8.17
CA ASP A 162 2.01 -0.70 8.47
C ASP A 162 1.21 -0.75 7.18
N LEU A 163 0.33 -1.75 7.08
CA LEU A 163 -0.57 -1.89 5.96
C LEU A 163 -1.91 -1.24 6.31
N GLU A 164 -2.32 -0.28 5.49
CA GLU A 164 -3.73 0.09 5.41
C GLU A 164 -4.41 -0.95 4.51
N GLN A 165 -5.04 -1.96 5.12
CA GLN A 165 -5.82 -2.93 4.36
C GLN A 165 -7.12 -2.31 3.88
N GLU A 166 -7.23 -2.09 2.57
CA GLU A 166 -8.50 -1.77 1.93
C GLU A 166 -9.25 -3.07 1.61
N TYR A 167 -10.35 -3.30 2.34
CA TYR A 167 -11.24 -4.42 2.06
C TYR A 167 -12.21 -4.05 0.94
N VAL A 168 -11.97 -4.57 -0.26
CA VAL A 168 -12.89 -4.39 -1.39
C VAL A 168 -14.01 -5.42 -1.31
N VAL A 169 -15.22 -4.96 -1.00
CA VAL A 169 -16.42 -5.79 -1.05
C VAL A 169 -16.87 -5.92 -2.51
N PRO A 170 -16.92 -7.13 -3.09
CA PRO A 170 -17.30 -7.31 -4.50
C PRO A 170 -18.74 -6.86 -4.73
N LEU A 171 -18.98 -6.02 -5.75
CA LEU A 171 -20.36 -5.63 -6.10
C LEU A 171 -21.20 -6.79 -6.63
N VAL A 172 -20.55 -7.82 -7.16
CA VAL A 172 -21.16 -9.00 -7.76
C VAL A 172 -20.29 -10.21 -7.48
N MET A 173 -20.90 -11.34 -7.18
CA MET A 173 -20.24 -12.61 -6.92
C MET A 173 -21.15 -13.77 -7.35
N GLU A 174 -20.54 -14.87 -7.79
CA GLU A 174 -21.25 -16.13 -8.06
C GLU A 174 -21.77 -16.75 -6.75
N GLU A 175 -22.92 -17.42 -6.81
CA GLU A 175 -23.58 -18.00 -5.63
C GLU A 175 -22.67 -18.94 -4.84
N ASP A 176 -22.07 -19.94 -5.50
CA ASP A 176 -21.20 -20.93 -4.86
C ASP A 176 -20.05 -20.27 -4.07
N ARG A 177 -19.52 -19.16 -4.59
CA ARG A 177 -18.42 -18.41 -3.96
C ARG A 177 -18.91 -17.58 -2.77
N MET A 178 -20.10 -17.00 -2.86
CA MET A 178 -20.73 -16.31 -1.73
C MET A 178 -21.01 -17.31 -0.61
N GLU A 179 -21.58 -18.47 -0.91
CA GLU A 179 -21.84 -19.53 0.06
C GLU A 179 -20.55 -20.01 0.75
N GLU A 180 -19.44 -20.14 0.02
CA GLU A 180 -18.15 -20.48 0.59
C GLU A 180 -17.74 -19.46 1.67
N TYR A 181 -17.85 -18.16 1.39
CA TYR A 181 -17.53 -17.11 2.38
C TYR A 181 -18.51 -17.11 3.55
N LEU A 182 -19.82 -17.18 3.29
CA LEU A 182 -20.84 -17.19 4.32
C LEU A 182 -20.70 -18.40 5.27
N SER A 183 -20.23 -19.54 4.76
CA SER A 183 -20.00 -20.75 5.57
C SER A 183 -18.88 -20.60 6.60
N LYS A 184 -17.94 -19.68 6.35
CA LYS A 184 -16.81 -19.35 7.23
C LYS A 184 -17.16 -18.26 8.25
N MET A 185 -18.36 -17.67 8.16
CA MET A 185 -18.81 -16.57 9.03
C MET A 185 -19.68 -17.09 10.19
N GLY A 186 -19.74 -16.29 11.27
CA GLY A 186 -20.75 -16.49 12.31
C GLY A 186 -22.16 -16.29 11.75
N GLN A 187 -23.17 -16.91 12.39
CA GLN A 187 -24.55 -16.87 11.92
C GLN A 187 -25.09 -15.44 11.78
N ARG A 188 -24.71 -14.54 12.69
CA ARG A 188 -25.17 -13.15 12.69
C ARG A 188 -24.56 -12.36 11.53
N GLU A 189 -23.28 -12.55 11.28
CA GLU A 189 -22.51 -11.90 10.22
C GLU A 189 -22.98 -12.39 8.85
N SER A 190 -23.18 -13.70 8.70
CA SER A 190 -23.70 -14.31 7.47
C SER A 190 -25.08 -13.75 7.08
N LEU A 191 -26.00 -13.62 8.05
CA LEU A 191 -27.32 -13.01 7.81
C LEU A 191 -27.20 -11.54 7.40
N MET A 192 -26.36 -10.77 8.08
CA MET A 192 -26.15 -9.36 7.76
C MET A 192 -25.60 -9.17 6.34
N ILE A 193 -24.60 -9.97 5.95
CA ILE A 193 -24.06 -9.93 4.58
C ILE A 193 -25.12 -10.34 3.56
N GLY A 194 -25.93 -11.37 3.86
CA GLY A 194 -27.03 -11.81 3.01
C GLY A 194 -28.06 -10.71 2.71
N GLU A 195 -28.25 -9.73 3.60
CA GLU A 195 -29.16 -8.59 3.37
C GLU A 195 -28.59 -7.54 2.41
N TYR A 196 -27.26 -7.43 2.30
CA TYR A 196 -26.60 -6.47 1.40
C TYR A 196 -26.57 -6.94 -0.06
N TYR A 197 -26.77 -8.23 -0.30
CA TYR A 197 -26.73 -8.81 -1.63
C TYR A 197 -28.12 -9.29 -2.05
N LYS A 198 -28.42 -9.12 -3.34
CA LYS A 198 -29.64 -9.65 -3.95
C LYS A 198 -29.26 -10.81 -4.87
N LYS A 199 -29.74 -12.01 -4.56
CA LYS A 199 -29.61 -13.16 -5.47
C LYS A 199 -30.38 -12.88 -6.76
N LEU A 200 -29.71 -13.02 -7.90
CA LEU A 200 -30.31 -12.88 -9.22
C LEU A 200 -30.16 -14.21 -9.97
N ASP A 201 -31.30 -14.85 -10.25
CA ASP A 201 -31.38 -16.05 -11.07
C ASP A 201 -32.17 -15.72 -12.35
N ILE A 202 -31.57 -15.94 -13.52
CA ILE A 202 -32.21 -15.65 -14.81
C ILE A 202 -33.49 -16.46 -15.06
N ASN A 203 -33.60 -17.62 -14.40
CA ASN A 203 -34.74 -18.54 -14.46
C ASN A 203 -35.81 -18.18 -13.41
N ASP A 204 -35.43 -17.51 -12.33
CA ASP A 204 -36.33 -17.13 -11.23
C ASP A 204 -36.23 -15.63 -10.85
N LEU A 205 -36.41 -14.75 -11.84
CA LEU A 205 -36.42 -13.31 -11.61
C LEU A 205 -37.71 -12.83 -10.93
N SER A 206 -37.58 -11.87 -10.02
CA SER A 206 -38.73 -11.15 -9.46
C SER A 206 -39.50 -10.38 -10.54
N LYS A 207 -40.75 -9.98 -10.26
CA LYS A 207 -41.59 -9.23 -11.22
C LYS A 207 -40.94 -7.92 -11.68
N SER A 208 -40.24 -7.21 -10.80
CA SER A 208 -39.53 -5.97 -11.15
C SER A 208 -38.29 -6.24 -12.01
N ASP A 209 -37.57 -7.32 -11.74
CA ASP A 209 -36.32 -7.64 -12.45
C ASP A 209 -36.57 -8.21 -13.85
N LYS A 210 -37.71 -8.88 -14.06
CA LYS A 210 -38.14 -9.35 -15.39
C LYS A 210 -38.25 -8.22 -16.41
N ALA A 211 -38.65 -7.03 -15.99
CA ALA A 211 -38.73 -5.85 -16.86
C ALA A 211 -37.34 -5.32 -17.27
N ALA A 212 -36.30 -5.60 -16.48
CA ALA A 212 -34.92 -5.20 -16.71
C ALA A 212 -34.02 -6.37 -17.15
N LYS A 213 -34.60 -7.51 -17.55
CA LYS A 213 -33.85 -8.75 -17.83
C LYS A 213 -32.73 -8.54 -18.85
N ASP A 214 -33.00 -7.84 -19.95
CA ASP A 214 -32.02 -7.63 -21.02
C ASP A 214 -30.85 -6.74 -20.54
N GLU A 215 -31.14 -5.73 -19.71
CA GLU A 215 -30.13 -4.86 -19.11
C GLU A 215 -29.26 -5.61 -18.08
N LEU A 216 -29.89 -6.39 -17.19
CA LEU A 216 -29.20 -7.20 -16.19
C LEU A 216 -28.27 -8.22 -16.86
N THR A 217 -28.74 -8.85 -17.92
CA THR A 217 -27.97 -9.86 -18.65
C THR A 217 -26.83 -9.22 -19.47
N ALA A 218 -26.99 -7.97 -19.92
CA ALA A 218 -25.91 -7.21 -20.55
C ALA A 218 -24.85 -6.75 -19.54
N ARG A 219 -25.27 -6.37 -18.34
CA ARG A 219 -24.38 -5.92 -17.25
C ARG A 219 -23.66 -7.07 -16.57
N TYR A 220 -24.30 -8.24 -16.47
CA TYR A 220 -23.78 -9.44 -15.82
C TYR A 220 -23.86 -10.65 -16.77
N PRO A 221 -22.92 -10.77 -17.72
CA PRO A 221 -22.95 -11.85 -18.71
C PRO A 221 -22.86 -13.27 -18.11
N SER A 222 -22.27 -13.43 -16.91
CA SER A 222 -22.17 -14.73 -16.23
C SER A 222 -23.53 -15.35 -15.91
N MET A 223 -24.57 -14.53 -15.75
CA MET A 223 -25.95 -14.98 -15.57
C MET A 223 -26.54 -15.73 -16.78
N ARG A 224 -25.91 -15.67 -17.96
CA ARG A 224 -26.37 -16.44 -19.15
C ARG A 224 -25.94 -17.89 -19.14
N LEU A 225 -24.92 -18.21 -18.35
CA LEU A 225 -24.20 -19.49 -18.41
C LEU A 225 -24.74 -20.53 -17.43
N ARG A 226 -25.77 -20.19 -16.64
CA ARG A 226 -26.40 -21.05 -15.64
C ARG A 226 -27.92 -20.91 -15.70
#